data_AF-A0A9P7VJR6-F1
#
_entry.id   AF-A0A9P7VJR6-F1
#
_cell.length_a   1.000
_cell.length_b   1.000
_cell.length_c   1.000
_cell.angle_alpha   90.00
_cell.angle_beta   90.00
_cell.angle_gamma   90.00
#
_symmetry.space_group_name_H-M   'P 1'
#
loop_
_entity.id
_entity.type
_entity.pdbx_description
1 polymer ?
#
loop_
_entity_poly.entity_id
_entity_poly.type
_entity_poly.pdbx_seq_one_letter_code
_entity_poly.pdbx_strand_id
1 'polypeptide(L)'
;MDSPVTAALAEILQILGARVIRWNARGIGQSSGRSEWSSWPAWVGQDNCSDYKDIFREEVVRFLDEFPYARDCDLLVCGYSCGAIYATTIRMPNDLADRCSKIFNPIRYILVSYPIAVSPVLGLFRTGWYFRALEGLIGGSWEDCQHEAHADVLILMGKTELGWKLSPVRISYNIWMKVLNSKRRSEQGRFEAIVVDGANHVWRGKLWALKEEVEKWL
;
A
#
# COMPACT_ATOMS: atom_id res chain seq x y z
N MET A 1 3.52 11.83 -11.83
CA MET A 1 2.07 11.55 -11.77
C MET A 1 1.60 10.64 -12.91
N ASP A 2 2.48 10.31 -13.86
CA ASP A 2 2.14 9.64 -15.13
C ASP A 2 2.36 8.13 -15.11
N SER A 3 2.46 7.51 -13.93
CA SER A 3 2.52 6.05 -13.86
C SER A 3 1.20 5.49 -14.39
N PRO A 4 1.22 4.69 -15.47
CA PRO A 4 0.00 4.08 -16.00
C PRO A 4 -0.71 3.19 -14.97
N VAL A 5 0.06 2.64 -14.01
CA VAL A 5 -0.45 1.81 -12.91
C VAL A 5 -1.31 2.62 -11.96
N THR A 6 -0.79 3.75 -11.45
CA THR A 6 -1.55 4.58 -10.50
C THR A 6 -2.69 5.33 -11.18
N ALA A 7 -2.56 5.64 -12.47
CA ALA A 7 -3.65 6.16 -13.28
C ALA A 7 -4.77 5.13 -13.46
N ALA A 8 -4.44 3.88 -13.82
CA ALA A 8 -5.42 2.81 -13.98
C ALA A 8 -6.15 2.49 -12.66
N LEU A 9 -5.43 2.49 -11.54
CA LEU A 9 -6.02 2.30 -10.21
C LEU A 9 -6.94 3.46 -9.83
N ALA A 10 -6.52 4.70 -10.09
CA ALA A 10 -7.37 5.86 -9.84
C ALA A 10 -8.64 5.84 -10.69
N GLU A 11 -8.53 5.47 -11.95
CA GLU A 11 -9.66 5.39 -12.88
C GLU A 11 -10.72 4.39 -12.41
N ILE A 12 -10.32 3.17 -12.01
CA ILE A 12 -11.29 2.17 -11.51
C ILE A 12 -11.95 2.63 -10.20
N LEU A 13 -11.19 3.20 -9.27
CA LEU A 13 -11.74 3.70 -8.02
C LEU A 13 -12.72 4.88 -8.26
N GLN A 14 -12.43 5.76 -9.21
CA GLN A 14 -13.34 6.84 -9.60
C GLN A 14 -14.62 6.32 -10.25
N ILE A 15 -14.53 5.29 -11.09
CA ILE A 15 -15.71 4.62 -11.68
C ILE A 15 -16.59 4.04 -10.58
N LEU A 16 -15.99 3.50 -9.51
CA LEU A 16 -16.68 2.99 -8.33
C LEU A 16 -17.16 4.10 -7.37
N GLY A 17 -17.05 5.37 -7.76
CA GLY A 17 -17.58 6.51 -7.00
C GLY A 17 -16.64 7.03 -5.91
N ALA A 18 -15.39 6.57 -5.83
CA ALA A 18 -14.44 7.06 -4.85
C ALA A 18 -13.90 8.46 -5.21
N ARG A 19 -13.73 9.30 -4.18
CA ARG A 19 -12.86 10.49 -4.27
C ARG A 19 -11.40 10.02 -4.24
N VAL A 20 -10.68 10.21 -5.33
CA VAL A 20 -9.30 9.76 -5.45
C VAL A 20 -8.32 10.92 -5.36
N ILE A 21 -7.39 10.82 -4.40
CA ILE A 21 -6.26 11.74 -4.27
C ILE A 21 -5.00 11.03 -4.75
N ARG A 22 -4.29 11.64 -5.69
CA ARG A 22 -2.96 11.20 -6.15
C ARG A 22 -1.96 12.28 -5.81
N TRP A 23 -0.78 11.86 -5.36
CA TRP A 23 0.30 12.76 -5.03
C TRP A 23 1.63 12.26 -5.63
N ASN A 24 2.60 13.16 -5.77
CA ASN A 24 3.94 12.82 -6.20
C ASN A 24 4.86 12.78 -4.97
N ALA A 25 5.55 11.66 -4.78
CA ALA A 25 6.65 11.55 -3.82
C ALA A 25 7.73 12.61 -4.06
N ARG A 26 8.47 12.97 -3.01
CA ARG A 26 9.59 13.92 -3.11
C ARG A 26 10.60 13.45 -4.16
N GLY A 27 11.09 14.40 -4.93
CA GLY A 27 12.06 14.21 -6.01
C GLY A 27 11.52 13.50 -7.25
N ILE A 28 10.20 13.41 -7.41
CA ILE A 28 9.53 13.05 -8.67
C ILE A 28 9.10 14.34 -9.40
N GLY A 29 9.30 14.37 -10.72
CA GLY A 29 8.90 15.50 -11.57
C GLY A 29 9.78 16.74 -11.32
N GLN A 30 9.16 17.88 -11.05
CA GLN A 30 9.86 19.16 -10.78
C GLN A 30 10.15 19.39 -9.29
N SER A 31 9.88 18.41 -8.42
CA SER A 31 10.20 18.53 -6.99
C SER A 31 11.71 18.61 -6.76
N SER A 32 12.17 19.65 -6.06
CA SER A 32 13.54 19.76 -5.56
C SER A 32 13.83 18.95 -4.28
N GLY A 33 12.79 18.34 -3.68
CA GLY A 33 12.92 17.46 -2.53
C GLY A 33 13.73 16.18 -2.82
N ARG A 34 14.34 15.61 -1.77
CA ARG A 34 15.12 14.38 -1.87
C ARG A 34 14.21 13.17 -2.08
N SER A 35 14.48 12.36 -3.12
CA SER A 35 13.83 11.06 -3.36
C SER A 35 14.65 9.89 -2.81
N GLU A 36 14.07 8.69 -2.84
CA GLU A 36 14.72 7.43 -2.46
C GLU A 36 16.04 7.17 -3.19
N TRP A 37 16.23 7.81 -4.33
CA TRP A 37 17.41 7.65 -5.18
C TRP A 37 18.47 8.73 -4.93
N SER A 38 18.18 9.72 -4.07
CA SER A 38 19.00 10.92 -3.90
C SER A 38 19.95 10.89 -2.69
N SER A 39 19.66 10.10 -1.66
CA SER A 39 20.55 9.94 -0.50
C SER A 39 20.15 8.72 0.32
N TRP A 40 21.07 8.13 1.09
CA TRP A 40 20.79 6.97 1.95
C TRP A 40 19.64 7.21 2.95
N PRO A 41 19.50 8.37 3.62
CA PRO A 41 18.32 8.66 4.47
C PRO A 41 17.01 8.79 3.69
N ALA A 42 17.05 9.38 2.49
CA ALA A 42 15.87 9.46 1.62
C ALA A 42 15.50 8.10 1.03
N TRP A 43 16.48 7.22 0.81
CA TRP A 43 16.32 5.81 0.43
C TRP A 43 15.58 5.00 1.49
N VAL A 44 15.71 5.39 2.77
CA VAL A 44 14.90 4.80 3.85
C VAL A 44 13.44 5.21 3.72
N GLY A 45 13.04 6.19 2.90
CA GLY A 45 11.63 6.51 2.60
C GLY A 45 10.84 7.18 3.74
N GLN A 46 11.49 7.53 4.85
CA GLN A 46 10.85 8.15 6.02
C GLN A 46 10.12 9.44 5.68
N ASP A 47 10.76 10.31 4.89
CA ASP A 47 10.17 11.57 4.44
C ASP A 47 8.90 11.35 3.61
N ASN A 48 8.93 10.40 2.67
CA ASN A 48 7.75 10.09 1.86
C ASN A 48 6.65 9.40 2.66
N CYS A 49 7.00 8.61 3.68
CA CYS A 49 6.01 8.07 4.62
C CYS A 49 5.37 9.18 5.46
N SER A 50 6.15 10.16 5.92
CA SER A 50 5.64 11.32 6.65
C SER A 50 4.70 12.13 5.78
N ASP A 51 5.12 12.49 4.56
CA ASP A 51 4.28 13.22 3.62
C ASP A 51 2.98 12.48 3.33
N TYR A 52 3.04 11.15 3.16
CA TYR A 52 1.83 10.38 2.91
C TYR A 52 0.91 10.34 4.14
N LYS A 53 1.45 10.28 5.36
CA LYS A 53 0.66 10.39 6.60
C LYS A 53 0.00 11.76 6.73
N ASP A 54 0.72 12.83 6.42
CA ASP A 54 0.22 14.21 6.49
C ASP A 54 -0.90 14.42 5.46
N ILE A 55 -0.68 14.04 4.20
CA ILE A 55 -1.68 14.11 3.13
C ILE A 55 -2.91 13.26 3.48
N PHE A 56 -2.71 12.03 3.96
CA PHE A 56 -3.81 11.16 4.37
C PHE A 56 -4.66 11.81 5.46
N ARG A 57 -4.02 12.35 6.50
CA ARG A 57 -4.70 13.04 7.59
C ARG A 57 -5.48 14.26 7.09
N GLU A 58 -4.84 15.11 6.30
CA GLU A 58 -5.46 16.33 5.77
C GLU A 58 -6.68 16.02 4.90
N GLU A 59 -6.58 15.03 4.01
CA GLU A 59 -7.68 14.67 3.10
C GLU A 59 -8.81 13.93 3.83
N VAL A 60 -8.50 13.14 4.86
CA VAL A 60 -9.52 12.55 5.75
C VAL A 60 -10.28 13.66 6.47
N VAL A 61 -9.59 14.63 7.09
CA VAL A 61 -10.24 15.77 7.77
C VAL A 61 -11.11 16.54 6.78
N ARG A 62 -10.57 16.85 5.59
CA ARG A 62 -11.31 17.57 4.57
C ARG A 62 -12.56 16.82 4.11
N PHE A 63 -12.48 15.49 3.93
CA PHE A 63 -13.65 14.68 3.60
C PHE A 63 -14.72 14.72 4.69
N LEU A 64 -14.32 14.59 5.96
CA LEU A 64 -15.25 14.65 7.10
C LEU A 64 -16.00 15.98 7.15
N ASP A 65 -15.32 17.09 6.82
CA ASP A 65 -15.90 18.43 6.84
C ASP A 65 -16.79 18.71 5.63
N GLU A 66 -16.41 18.22 4.44
CA GLU A 66 -17.21 18.36 3.21
C GLU A 66 -18.44 17.44 3.19
N PHE A 67 -18.38 16.27 3.82
CA PHE A 67 -19.43 15.25 3.80
C PHE A 67 -19.86 14.81 5.22
N PRO A 68 -20.40 15.71 6.06
CA PRO A 68 -20.68 15.42 7.48
C PRO A 68 -21.74 14.32 7.70
N TYR A 69 -22.58 14.09 6.69
CA TYR A 69 -23.65 13.09 6.72
C TYR A 69 -23.28 11.76 6.06
N ALA A 70 -22.07 11.63 5.50
CA ALA A 70 -21.61 10.37 4.91
C ALA A 70 -21.53 9.27 5.96
N ARG A 71 -21.91 8.04 5.61
CA ARG A 71 -21.86 6.85 6.47
C ARG A 71 -21.42 5.65 5.64
N ASP A 72 -20.88 4.65 6.33
CA ASP A 72 -20.47 3.35 5.74
C ASP A 72 -19.58 3.50 4.49
N CYS A 73 -18.74 4.55 4.47
CA CYS A 73 -17.87 4.86 3.36
C CYS A 73 -16.61 4.01 3.40
N ASP A 74 -16.10 3.62 2.24
CA ASP A 74 -14.84 2.92 2.18
C ASP A 74 -13.65 3.88 2.19
N LEU A 75 -12.65 3.57 3.00
CA LEU A 75 -11.38 4.30 3.05
C LEU A 75 -10.26 3.41 2.52
N LEU A 76 -9.72 3.79 1.37
CA LEU A 76 -8.70 3.03 0.67
C LEU A 76 -7.34 3.71 0.74
N VAL A 77 -6.32 2.93 1.10
CA VAL A 77 -4.91 3.33 1.01
C VAL A 77 -4.25 2.50 -0.08
N CYS A 78 -3.75 3.18 -1.10
CA CYS A 78 -3.17 2.51 -2.27
C CYS A 78 -1.68 2.80 -2.38
N GLY A 79 -0.92 1.86 -2.94
CA GLY A 79 0.49 2.09 -3.24
C GLY A 79 1.00 1.21 -4.38
N TYR A 80 1.95 1.74 -5.14
CA TYR A 80 2.59 1.05 -6.25
C TYR A 80 4.12 1.08 -6.07
N SER A 81 4.78 -0.08 -6.23
CA SER A 81 6.23 -0.21 -6.06
C SER A 81 6.68 0.30 -4.69
N CYS A 82 7.64 1.22 -4.59
CA CYS A 82 8.00 1.84 -3.31
C CYS A 82 6.82 2.57 -2.62
N GLY A 83 5.86 3.11 -3.39
CA GLY A 83 4.63 3.66 -2.82
C GLY A 83 3.79 2.61 -2.07
N ALA A 84 3.89 1.34 -2.45
CA ALA A 84 3.26 0.23 -1.73
C ALA A 84 3.94 -0.01 -0.37
N ILE A 85 5.24 0.22 -0.25
CA ILE A 85 5.91 0.23 1.05
C ILE A 85 5.38 1.38 1.91
N TYR A 86 5.19 2.57 1.36
CA TYR A 86 4.74 3.73 2.15
C TYR A 86 3.31 3.55 2.63
N ALA A 87 2.45 3.01 1.76
CA ALA A 87 1.07 2.66 2.06
C ALA A 87 0.97 1.76 3.30
N THR A 88 1.89 0.80 3.50
CA THR A 88 1.85 -0.09 4.67
C THR A 88 2.20 0.60 5.99
N THR A 89 2.55 1.89 5.98
CA THR A 89 2.81 2.68 7.19
C THR A 89 1.68 3.64 7.54
N ILE A 90 0.71 3.83 6.63
CA ILE A 90 -0.44 4.71 6.84
C ILE A 90 -1.41 4.03 7.77
N ARG A 91 -1.95 4.79 8.73
CA ARG A 91 -2.91 4.34 9.76
C ARG A 91 -3.87 5.45 10.10
N MET A 92 -5.01 5.08 10.68
CA MET A 92 -5.96 6.06 11.18
C MET A 92 -5.34 6.80 12.37
N PRO A 93 -5.22 8.15 12.35
CA PRO A 93 -4.74 8.89 13.51
C PRO A 93 -5.67 8.69 14.71
N ASN A 94 -5.09 8.41 15.89
CA ASN A 94 -5.85 8.10 17.11
C ASN A 94 -6.86 9.20 17.49
N ASP A 95 -6.49 10.46 17.28
CA ASP A 95 -7.36 11.61 17.57
C ASP A 95 -8.52 11.76 16.57
N LEU A 96 -8.47 11.07 15.43
CA LEU A 96 -9.54 11.01 14.44
C LEU A 96 -10.32 9.70 14.49
N ALA A 97 -9.82 8.67 15.17
CA ALA A 97 -10.37 7.31 15.14
C ALA A 97 -11.88 7.26 15.48
N ASP A 98 -12.31 7.96 16.54
CA ASP A 98 -13.72 7.98 16.96
C ASP A 98 -14.66 8.71 15.98
N ARG A 99 -14.13 9.72 15.28
CA ARG A 99 -14.89 10.44 14.25
C ARG A 99 -14.98 9.59 12.98
N CYS A 100 -13.86 8.99 12.60
CA CYS A 100 -13.74 8.19 11.40
C CYS A 100 -14.50 6.87 11.50
N SER A 101 -14.54 6.20 12.67
CA SER A 101 -15.25 4.93 12.83
C SER A 101 -16.77 5.03 12.67
N LYS A 102 -17.34 6.24 12.70
CA LYS A 102 -18.77 6.51 12.45
C LYS A 102 -19.09 6.72 10.97
N ILE A 103 -18.07 6.94 10.15
CA ILE A 103 -18.21 7.38 8.75
C ILE A 103 -17.58 6.36 7.82
N PHE A 104 -16.41 5.85 8.18
CA PHE A 104 -15.64 4.93 7.37
C PHE A 104 -15.70 3.50 7.91
N ASN A 105 -15.78 2.55 6.98
CA ASN A 105 -15.39 1.17 7.22
C ASN A 105 -13.89 1.10 7.57
N PRO A 106 -13.42 -0.03 8.14
CA PRO A 106 -12.00 -0.22 8.39
C PRO A 106 -11.16 -0.04 7.10
N ILE A 107 -9.93 0.45 7.26
CA ILE A 107 -9.09 0.82 6.13
C ILE A 107 -8.77 -0.41 5.26
N ARG A 108 -8.93 -0.27 3.95
CA ARG A 108 -8.58 -1.27 2.95
C ARG A 108 -7.32 -0.86 2.19
N TYR A 109 -6.38 -1.78 2.00
CA TYR A 109 -5.09 -1.53 1.39
C TYR A 109 -4.96 -2.24 0.05
N ILE A 110 -4.56 -1.51 -1.00
CA ILE A 110 -4.24 -2.07 -2.31
C ILE A 110 -2.76 -1.81 -2.61
N LEU A 111 -1.97 -2.88 -2.61
CA LEU A 111 -0.51 -2.85 -2.76
C LEU A 111 -0.12 -3.50 -4.08
N VAL A 112 0.31 -2.69 -5.06
CA VAL A 112 0.66 -3.16 -6.40
C VAL A 112 2.17 -3.23 -6.56
N SER A 113 2.69 -4.35 -7.06
CA SER A 113 4.12 -4.61 -7.23
C SER A 113 4.93 -4.30 -5.97
N TYR A 114 4.47 -4.82 -4.82
CA TYR A 114 5.15 -4.63 -3.54
C TYR A 114 6.58 -5.22 -3.59
N PRO A 115 7.62 -4.40 -3.38
CA PRO A 115 9.01 -4.79 -3.66
C PRO A 115 9.59 -5.70 -2.56
N ILE A 116 9.31 -7.00 -2.67
CA ILE A 116 9.72 -8.01 -1.67
C ILE A 116 11.21 -8.39 -1.83
N ALA A 117 11.78 -8.20 -3.02
CA ALA A 117 13.08 -8.70 -3.41
C ALA A 117 14.26 -7.74 -3.22
N VAL A 118 14.03 -6.53 -2.72
CA VAL A 118 15.11 -5.63 -2.30
C VAL A 118 15.82 -6.17 -1.03
N SER A 119 15.26 -7.24 -0.42
CA SER A 119 15.68 -7.86 0.83
C SER A 119 17.11 -8.44 0.86
N PRO A 120 17.66 -9.16 -0.15
CA PRO A 120 19.00 -9.76 0.01
C PRO A 120 20.15 -8.76 -0.24
N VAL A 121 19.92 -7.74 -1.06
CA VAL A 121 21.00 -6.81 -1.47
C VAL A 121 21.10 -5.62 -0.51
N LEU A 122 20.06 -5.30 0.27
CA LEU A 122 19.91 -3.95 0.84
C LEU A 122 19.33 -3.84 2.27
N GLY A 123 19.21 -4.89 3.10
CA GLY A 123 18.82 -4.58 4.48
C GLY A 123 18.87 -5.68 5.52
N LEU A 124 19.82 -5.53 6.44
CA LEU A 124 19.81 -6.19 7.75
C LEU A 124 19.32 -5.28 8.89
N PHE A 125 19.07 -3.97 8.68
CA PHE A 125 18.78 -3.07 9.83
C PHE A 125 17.62 -2.06 9.70
N ARG A 126 17.03 -1.77 8.52
CA ARG A 126 15.90 -0.81 8.40
C ARG A 126 14.75 -1.20 7.45
N THR A 127 14.99 -2.02 6.42
CA THR A 127 13.91 -2.61 5.60
C THR A 127 12.94 -3.47 6.43
N GLY A 128 13.41 -4.03 7.55
CA GLY A 128 12.58 -4.74 8.52
C GLY A 128 11.44 -3.88 9.10
N TRP A 129 11.57 -2.55 9.17
CA TRP A 129 10.49 -1.70 9.66
C TRP A 129 9.26 -1.75 8.75
N TYR A 130 9.45 -1.69 7.43
CA TYR A 130 8.38 -1.77 6.44
C TYR A 130 7.70 -3.13 6.39
N PHE A 131 8.49 -4.19 6.50
CA PHE A 131 7.98 -5.54 6.62
C PHE A 131 7.16 -5.70 7.90
N ARG A 132 7.61 -5.16 9.03
CA ARG A 132 6.84 -5.13 10.28
C ARG A 132 5.58 -4.28 10.15
N ALA A 133 5.60 -3.18 9.41
CA ALA A 133 4.43 -2.35 9.18
C ALA A 133 3.34 -3.11 8.38
N LEU A 134 3.72 -3.87 7.34
CA LEU A 134 2.80 -4.76 6.63
C LEU A 134 2.34 -5.92 7.52
N GLU A 135 3.24 -6.53 8.30
CA GLU A 135 2.86 -7.55 9.27
C GLU A 135 1.82 -7.01 10.27
N GLY A 136 1.98 -5.79 10.77
CA GLY A 136 1.01 -5.14 11.66
C GLY A 136 -0.39 -5.12 11.07
N LEU A 137 -0.53 -4.80 9.77
CA LEU A 137 -1.83 -4.77 9.08
C LEU A 137 -2.55 -6.12 9.06
N ILE A 138 -1.81 -7.22 8.99
CA ILE A 138 -2.39 -8.57 8.81
C ILE A 138 -2.55 -9.36 10.12
N GLY A 139 -2.11 -8.80 11.26
CA GLY A 139 -2.17 -9.47 12.57
C GLY A 139 -0.83 -9.75 13.25
N GLY A 140 0.28 -9.31 12.65
CA GLY A 140 1.57 -9.25 13.29
C GLY A 140 1.65 -8.18 14.39
N SER A 141 2.86 -7.90 14.85
CA SER A 141 3.14 -6.81 15.80
C SER A 141 3.95 -5.74 15.09
N TRP A 142 3.52 -4.49 15.25
CA TRP A 142 4.29 -3.34 14.83
C TRP A 142 4.31 -2.33 15.96
N GLU A 143 5.50 -1.80 16.25
CA GLU A 143 5.79 -0.97 17.44
C GLU A 143 4.87 0.25 17.52
N ASP A 144 4.44 0.77 16.38
CA ASP A 144 3.57 1.95 16.27
C ASP A 144 2.07 1.61 16.45
N CYS A 145 1.68 0.33 16.53
CA CYS A 145 0.29 -0.12 16.29
C CYS A 145 -0.15 -1.28 17.20
N GLN A 146 -0.24 -1.02 18.51
CA GLN A 146 -0.67 -2.02 19.50
C GLN A 146 -2.20 -2.24 19.55
N HIS A 147 -2.99 -1.33 18.97
CA HIS A 147 -4.46 -1.29 19.12
C HIS A 147 -5.21 -1.05 17.80
N GLU A 148 -4.68 -1.58 16.71
CA GLU A 148 -5.26 -1.29 15.41
C GLU A 148 -6.54 -2.03 15.10
N ALA A 149 -7.47 -1.27 14.49
CA ALA A 149 -8.64 -1.84 13.84
C ALA A 149 -8.19 -2.77 12.71
N HIS A 150 -9.03 -3.77 12.45
CA HIS A 150 -8.82 -4.73 11.37
C HIS A 150 -8.64 -4.02 10.02
N ALA A 151 -7.75 -4.55 9.17
CA ALA A 151 -7.53 -4.01 7.84
C ALA A 151 -7.66 -5.12 6.80
N ASP A 152 -8.29 -4.79 5.66
CA ASP A 152 -8.25 -5.65 4.50
C ASP A 152 -7.05 -5.28 3.64
N VAL A 153 -6.31 -6.27 3.14
CA VAL A 153 -5.08 -6.05 2.39
C VAL A 153 -5.07 -6.92 1.13
N LEU A 154 -4.98 -6.26 -0.03
CA LEU A 154 -4.72 -6.87 -1.33
C LEU A 154 -3.29 -6.59 -1.77
N ILE A 155 -2.54 -7.64 -2.12
CA ILE A 155 -1.24 -7.54 -2.78
C ILE A 155 -1.37 -8.06 -4.21
N LEU A 156 -1.09 -7.21 -5.20
CA LEU A 156 -1.04 -7.58 -6.61
C LEU A 156 0.40 -7.62 -7.10
N MET A 157 0.85 -8.74 -7.62
CA MET A 157 2.21 -8.91 -8.17
C MET A 157 2.20 -9.38 -9.62
N GLY A 158 3.12 -8.87 -10.42
CA GLY A 158 3.34 -9.41 -11.77
C GLY A 158 4.13 -10.72 -11.75
N LYS A 159 3.66 -11.77 -12.43
CA LYS A 159 4.42 -13.03 -12.52
C LYS A 159 5.76 -12.86 -13.23
N THR A 160 5.82 -12.00 -14.24
CA THR A 160 7.06 -11.70 -14.97
C THR A 160 8.05 -10.94 -14.10
N GLU A 161 7.55 -10.10 -13.17
CA GLU A 161 8.37 -9.41 -12.17
C GLU A 161 9.04 -10.39 -11.21
N LEU A 162 8.34 -11.44 -10.79
CA LEU A 162 8.91 -12.50 -9.97
C LEU A 162 9.98 -13.30 -10.72
N GLY A 163 9.86 -13.41 -12.05
CA GLY A 163 10.78 -14.19 -12.86
C GLY A 163 10.61 -15.71 -12.70
N TRP A 164 11.67 -16.43 -13.04
CA TRP A 164 11.67 -17.90 -13.07
C TRP A 164 11.71 -18.52 -11.65
N LYS A 165 11.51 -19.84 -11.54
CA LYS A 165 11.25 -20.53 -10.26
C LYS A 165 12.32 -20.33 -9.18
N LEU A 166 13.61 -20.27 -9.52
CA LEU A 166 14.70 -20.05 -8.57
C LEU A 166 15.29 -18.65 -8.64
N SER A 167 14.56 -17.68 -9.21
CA SER A 167 14.99 -16.28 -9.11
C SER A 167 15.03 -15.87 -7.63
N PRO A 168 16.02 -15.07 -7.19
CA PRO A 168 16.06 -14.57 -5.83
C PRO A 168 14.78 -13.83 -5.44
N VAL A 169 14.21 -13.07 -6.37
CA VAL A 169 12.96 -12.31 -6.20
C VAL A 169 11.80 -13.23 -5.83
N ARG A 170 11.63 -14.32 -6.57
CA ARG A 170 10.54 -15.28 -6.33
C ARG A 170 10.73 -16.06 -5.05
N ILE A 171 11.98 -16.41 -4.72
CA ILE A 171 12.31 -17.07 -3.46
C ILE A 171 11.94 -16.15 -2.29
N SER A 172 12.39 -14.89 -2.30
CA SER A 172 12.03 -13.89 -1.29
C SER A 172 10.53 -13.67 -1.21
N TYR A 173 9.84 -13.56 -2.35
CA TYR A 173 8.38 -13.47 -2.41
C TYR A 173 7.71 -14.63 -1.69
N ASN A 174 8.06 -15.86 -2.03
CA ASN A 174 7.45 -17.06 -1.45
C ASN A 174 7.71 -17.17 0.05
N ILE A 175 8.93 -16.84 0.51
CA ILE A 175 9.27 -16.84 1.94
C ILE A 175 8.42 -15.79 2.65
N TRP A 176 8.33 -14.59 2.10
CA TRP A 176 7.57 -13.50 2.70
C TRP A 176 6.07 -13.82 2.77
N MET A 177 5.49 -14.37 1.70
CA MET A 177 4.09 -14.80 1.71
C MET A 177 3.84 -15.89 2.76
N LYS A 178 4.78 -16.80 3.01
CA LYS A 178 4.65 -17.77 4.11
C LYS A 178 4.65 -17.09 5.47
N VAL A 179 5.53 -16.11 5.69
CA VAL A 179 5.56 -15.32 6.94
C VAL A 179 4.24 -14.59 7.15
N LEU A 180 3.75 -13.86 6.14
CA LEU A 180 2.48 -13.15 6.22
C LEU A 180 1.32 -14.10 6.53
N ASN A 181 1.20 -15.22 5.80
CA ASN A 181 0.14 -16.20 6.06
C ASN A 181 0.23 -16.81 7.48
N SER A 182 1.43 -16.98 8.04
CA SER A 182 1.60 -17.50 9.40
C SER A 182 1.21 -16.49 10.49
N LYS A 183 1.23 -15.19 10.18
CA LYS A 183 0.88 -14.10 11.10
C LYS A 183 -0.58 -13.67 11.01
N ARG A 184 -1.32 -14.21 10.03
CA ARG A 184 -2.73 -13.96 9.86
C ARG A 184 -3.50 -14.45 11.08
N ARG A 185 -4.20 -13.55 11.77
CA ARG A 185 -5.12 -13.93 12.85
C ARG A 185 -6.53 -14.13 12.29
N SER A 186 -7.30 -15.03 12.89
CA SER A 186 -8.69 -15.30 12.48
C SER A 186 -9.61 -14.09 12.65
N GLU A 187 -9.27 -13.20 13.59
CA GLU A 187 -9.97 -11.94 13.83
C GLU A 187 -9.59 -10.83 12.85
N GLN A 188 -8.52 -10.96 12.07
CA GLN A 188 -8.07 -9.91 11.14
C GLN A 188 -8.86 -9.87 9.83
N GLY A 189 -8.81 -8.71 9.16
CA GLY A 189 -9.47 -8.47 7.88
C GLY A 189 -9.03 -9.41 6.76
N ARG A 190 -9.65 -9.26 5.59
CA ARG A 190 -9.39 -10.04 4.39
C ARG A 190 -7.98 -9.78 3.88
N PHE A 191 -7.13 -10.81 3.86
CA PHE A 191 -5.81 -10.76 3.23
C PHE A 191 -5.78 -11.61 1.96
N GLU A 192 -5.44 -11.00 0.84
CA GLU A 192 -5.25 -11.68 -0.44
C GLU A 192 -3.97 -11.24 -1.15
N ALA A 193 -3.26 -12.21 -1.73
CA ALA A 193 -2.08 -11.97 -2.53
C ALA A 193 -2.26 -12.67 -3.88
N ILE A 194 -2.39 -11.88 -4.95
CA ILE A 194 -2.68 -12.35 -6.30
C ILE A 194 -1.46 -12.11 -7.18
N VAL A 195 -1.06 -13.15 -7.91
CA VAL A 195 0.01 -13.10 -8.90
C VAL A 195 -0.61 -13.13 -10.29
N VAL A 196 -0.44 -12.05 -11.06
CA VAL A 196 -1.06 -11.89 -12.37
C VAL A 196 -0.13 -12.38 -13.48
N ASP A 197 -0.62 -13.32 -14.27
CA ASP A 197 0.11 -13.94 -15.37
C ASP A 197 0.40 -12.93 -16.51
N GLY A 198 1.69 -12.83 -16.87
CA GLY A 198 2.19 -11.94 -17.92
C GLY A 198 2.37 -10.47 -17.51
N ALA A 199 1.94 -10.08 -16.30
CA ALA A 199 2.21 -8.74 -15.78
C ALA A 199 3.68 -8.62 -15.34
N ASN A 200 4.28 -7.48 -15.67
CA ASN A 200 5.61 -7.06 -15.22
C ASN A 200 5.47 -5.89 -14.23
N HIS A 201 6.59 -5.39 -13.70
CA HIS A 201 6.57 -4.32 -12.69
C HIS A 201 5.84 -3.06 -13.16
N VAL A 202 5.93 -2.71 -14.45
CA VAL A 202 5.25 -1.54 -15.03
C VAL A 202 3.85 -1.84 -15.59
N TRP A 203 3.37 -3.08 -15.44
CA TRP A 203 2.07 -3.59 -15.89
C TRP A 203 1.73 -3.29 -17.36
N ARG A 204 2.73 -3.19 -18.23
CA ARG A 204 2.52 -2.86 -19.65
C ARG A 204 1.68 -3.93 -20.34
N GLY A 205 0.56 -3.53 -20.96
CA GLY A 205 -0.38 -4.45 -21.61
C GLY A 205 -1.23 -5.30 -20.66
N LYS A 206 -1.15 -5.04 -19.34
CA LYS A 206 -1.85 -5.81 -18.29
C LYS A 206 -2.59 -4.91 -17.29
N LEU A 207 -2.75 -3.63 -17.58
CA LEU A 207 -3.53 -2.70 -16.75
C LEU A 207 -5.01 -3.13 -16.62
N TRP A 208 -5.57 -3.77 -17.64
CA TRP A 208 -6.94 -4.32 -17.56
C TRP A 208 -7.05 -5.40 -16.48
N ALA A 209 -6.07 -6.28 -16.37
CA ALA A 209 -6.05 -7.34 -15.36
C ALA A 209 -5.88 -6.74 -13.95
N LEU A 210 -5.09 -5.67 -13.82
CA LEU A 210 -5.01 -4.93 -12.56
C LEU A 210 -6.39 -4.40 -12.14
N LYS A 211 -7.12 -3.75 -13.06
CA LYS A 211 -8.46 -3.22 -12.77
C LYS A 211 -9.43 -4.34 -12.40
N GLU A 212 -9.42 -5.43 -13.16
CA GLU A 212 -10.27 -6.60 -12.94
C GLU A 212 -10.04 -7.24 -11.57
N GLU A 213 -8.79 -7.45 -11.16
CA GLU A 213 -8.49 -8.04 -9.84
C GLU A 213 -8.82 -7.08 -8.68
N VAL A 214 -8.68 -5.78 -8.88
CA VAL A 214 -9.14 -4.78 -7.89
C VAL A 214 -10.66 -4.80 -7.78
N GLU A 215 -11.38 -4.80 -8.91
CA GLU A 215 -12.84 -4.82 -8.94
C GLU A 215 -13.43 -6.08 -8.30
N LYS A 216 -12.84 -7.26 -8.53
CA LYS A 216 -13.25 -8.51 -7.87
C LYS A 216 -13.04 -8.51 -6.37
N TRP A 217 -12.04 -7.76 -5.91
CA TRP A 217 -11.66 -7.74 -4.50
C TRP A 217 -12.50 -6.74 -3.68
N LEU A 218 -12.84 -5.60 -4.28
CA LEU A 218 -13.65 -4.55 -3.64
C LEU A 218 -15.10 -4.98 -3.41
#